data_AF-A0A6A7C850-F1
#
_entry.id   AF-A0A6A7C850-F1
#
_cell.length_a   1.000
_cell.length_b   1.000
_cell.length_c   1.000
_cell.angle_alpha   90.00
_cell.angle_beta   90.00
_cell.angle_gamma   90.00
#
_symmetry.space_group_name_H-M   'P 1'
#
loop_
_entity.id
_entity.type
_entity.pdbx_description
1 polymer ?
#
loop_
_entity_poly.entity_id
_entity_poly.type
_entity_poly.pdbx_seq_one_letter_code
_entity_poly.pdbx_strand_id
1 'polypeptide(L)'
;MLTTNLLVLALSALGSSSAIKRQSDGRKGILNFLCEGDEKGNMQDVCSNMCYGVYCQGFSSTMYYDRPDGATKKERVKKAGCENPNRCDKAPYTADQECDTFPFVSTDMKDVDKPVNRCVRKEQNKAQHRVLDEFYNSKEIYSGTGLGSKPNSFRLAFANYGLTKYCTFGGNCTNDGNEYTRDGLAELPKKRDLHDNRVNVHQYYVTDSGMQLLVPDGAEVGDVVFTPKIDHGKSKVKFEVDHIKAPSKGPR
;
A
#
# COMPACT_ATOMS: atom_id res chain seq x y z
N MET A 1 -5.10 61.02 -50.58
CA MET A 1 -5.42 59.58 -50.47
C MET A 1 -4.10 58.85 -50.26
N LEU A 2 -3.81 58.47 -49.00
CA LEU A 2 -3.77 57.08 -48.50
C LEU A 2 -2.71 56.24 -49.24
N THR A 3 -1.73 55.56 -48.63
CA THR A 3 -1.54 55.14 -47.23
C THR A 3 -0.09 54.64 -47.06
N THR A 4 0.52 55.02 -45.94
CA THR A 4 1.76 54.47 -45.37
C THR A 4 1.45 53.15 -44.67
N ASN A 5 2.23 52.08 -44.91
CA ASN A 5 2.21 50.87 -44.07
C ASN A 5 3.48 50.82 -43.23
N LEU A 6 3.35 51.20 -41.95
CA LEU A 6 4.37 51.04 -40.92
C LEU A 6 4.09 49.72 -40.19
N LEU A 7 5.00 48.76 -40.32
CA LEU A 7 4.92 47.47 -39.63
C LEU A 7 5.39 47.65 -38.17
N VAL A 8 4.46 47.60 -37.22
CA VAL A 8 4.78 47.59 -35.78
C VAL A 8 4.94 46.13 -35.34
N LEU A 9 6.18 45.73 -35.07
CA LEU A 9 6.49 44.49 -34.35
C LEU A 9 6.30 44.74 -32.85
N ALA A 10 5.17 44.27 -32.31
CA ALA A 10 4.93 44.22 -30.87
C ALA A 10 5.71 43.04 -30.25
N LEU A 11 6.76 43.38 -29.49
CA LEU A 11 7.46 42.44 -28.61
C LEU A 11 6.70 42.41 -27.26
N SER A 12 5.82 41.42 -27.08
CA SER A 12 5.23 41.14 -25.78
C SER A 12 6.13 40.20 -24.98
N ALA A 13 6.92 40.79 -24.09
CA ALA A 13 7.45 40.09 -22.94
C ALA A 13 6.30 39.81 -21.96
N LEU A 14 6.21 38.57 -21.47
CA LEU A 14 5.81 38.20 -20.12
C LEU A 14 5.98 36.68 -20.01
N GLY A 15 7.14 36.29 -19.49
CA GLY A 15 7.37 34.94 -18.99
C GLY A 15 6.42 34.70 -17.82
N SER A 16 5.25 34.15 -18.12
CA SER A 16 4.43 33.49 -17.11
C SER A 16 5.18 32.23 -16.72
N SER A 17 5.85 32.28 -15.56
CA SER A 17 6.13 31.08 -14.77
C SER A 17 4.79 30.45 -14.44
N SER A 18 4.31 29.63 -15.37
CA SER A 18 3.20 28.72 -15.14
C SER A 18 3.69 27.73 -14.10
N ALA A 19 3.50 28.09 -12.83
CA ALA A 19 3.39 27.12 -11.76
C ALA A 19 2.36 26.11 -12.26
N ILE A 20 2.84 24.95 -12.71
CA ILE A 20 2.01 23.83 -13.11
C ILE A 20 1.20 23.51 -11.85
N LYS A 21 -0.04 24.00 -11.81
CA LYS A 21 -1.02 23.51 -10.86
C LYS A 21 -1.19 22.04 -11.21
N ARG A 22 -0.52 21.18 -10.44
CA ARG A 22 -0.66 19.73 -10.49
C ARG A 22 -2.12 19.43 -10.18
N GLN A 23 -2.90 19.30 -11.24
CA GLN A 23 -4.29 18.89 -11.22
C GLN A 23 -4.29 17.43 -10.76
N SER A 24 -4.80 17.16 -9.56
CA SER A 24 -4.80 15.82 -8.96
C SER A 24 -5.65 14.87 -9.81
N ASP A 25 -5.01 13.94 -10.50
CA ASP A 25 -5.59 12.96 -11.42
C ASP A 25 -6.22 11.73 -10.72
N GLY A 26 -6.43 11.79 -9.40
CA GLY A 26 -7.02 10.67 -8.67
C GLY A 26 -6.08 9.51 -8.35
N ARG A 27 -4.77 9.63 -8.60
CA ARG A 27 -3.74 8.69 -8.10
C ARG A 27 -3.25 9.14 -6.72
N LYS A 28 -3.95 8.76 -5.64
CA LYS A 28 -3.62 9.29 -4.30
C LYS A 28 -2.63 8.42 -3.54
N GLY A 29 -1.35 8.70 -3.77
CA GLY A 29 -0.28 8.35 -2.86
C GLY A 29 0.07 6.86 -2.77
N ILE A 30 1.25 6.62 -2.22
CA ILE A 30 1.81 5.31 -1.95
C ILE A 30 1.94 5.20 -0.43
N LEU A 31 1.20 4.30 0.20
CA LEU A 31 1.37 3.98 1.61
C LEU A 31 2.47 2.92 1.74
N ASN A 32 3.59 3.32 2.33
CA ASN A 32 4.72 2.43 2.54
C ASN A 32 4.59 1.69 3.88
N PHE A 33 4.78 0.37 3.86
CA PHE A 33 4.90 -0.47 5.04
C PHE A 33 6.38 -0.79 5.28
N LEU A 34 6.88 -0.38 6.45
CA LEU A 34 8.17 -0.83 6.97
C LEU A 34 7.97 -2.24 7.55
N CYS A 35 8.40 -3.27 6.82
CA CYS A 35 8.11 -4.65 7.21
C CYS A 35 8.93 -5.09 8.42
N GLU A 36 10.21 -4.74 8.43
CA GLU A 36 11.09 -4.90 9.59
C GLU A 36 11.26 -3.58 10.32
N GLY A 37 11.22 -3.66 11.65
CA GLY A 37 11.38 -2.53 12.56
C GLY A 37 11.65 -3.00 13.99
N ASP A 38 11.62 -2.08 14.94
CA ASP A 38 11.66 -2.40 16.36
C ASP A 38 10.38 -3.09 16.85
N GLU A 39 10.33 -3.49 18.13
CA GLU A 39 9.18 -4.20 18.70
C GLU A 39 7.82 -3.52 18.50
N LYS A 40 7.75 -2.20 18.36
CA LYS A 40 6.50 -1.44 18.20
C LYS A 40 6.11 -1.23 16.73
N GLY A 41 7.08 -1.32 15.83
CA GLY A 41 6.92 -1.08 14.39
C GLY A 41 7.14 -2.27 13.49
N ASN A 42 7.64 -3.39 14.01
CA ASN A 42 7.81 -4.61 13.25
C ASN A 42 6.45 -5.12 12.74
N MET A 43 6.37 -5.42 11.44
CA MET A 43 5.18 -5.89 10.75
C MET A 43 5.51 -7.05 9.79
N GLN A 44 6.55 -7.84 10.09
CA GLN A 44 7.08 -8.84 9.18
C GLN A 44 6.05 -9.90 8.75
N ASP A 45 5.28 -10.47 9.68
CA ASP A 45 4.26 -11.48 9.34
C ASP A 45 3.08 -10.85 8.59
N VAL A 46 2.73 -9.62 8.97
CA VAL A 46 1.70 -8.84 8.28
C VAL A 46 2.11 -8.55 6.83
N CYS A 47 3.32 -8.04 6.60
CA CYS A 47 3.84 -7.84 5.25
C CYS A 47 3.95 -9.17 4.49
N SER A 48 4.29 -10.28 5.16
CA SER A 48 4.31 -11.59 4.52
C SER A 48 2.92 -11.95 3.97
N ASN A 49 1.85 -11.71 4.72
CA ASN A 49 0.48 -11.92 4.25
C ASN A 49 0.12 -11.00 3.07
N MET A 50 0.47 -9.71 3.14
CA MET A 50 0.25 -8.78 2.03
C MET A 50 0.99 -9.23 0.76
N CYS A 51 2.27 -9.56 0.88
CA CYS A 51 3.09 -10.00 -0.24
C CYS A 51 2.64 -11.35 -0.80
N TYR A 52 2.13 -12.28 0.02
CA TYR A 52 1.50 -13.49 -0.49
C TYR A 52 0.26 -13.17 -1.31
N GLY A 53 -0.62 -12.30 -0.82
CA GLY A 53 -1.79 -11.86 -1.57
C GLY A 53 -1.44 -11.22 -2.91
N VAL A 54 -0.46 -10.31 -2.91
CA VAL A 54 -0.02 -9.61 -4.12
C VAL A 54 0.72 -10.55 -5.08
N TYR A 55 1.81 -11.17 -4.64
CA TYR A 55 2.74 -11.88 -5.54
C TYR A 55 2.35 -13.34 -5.80
N CYS A 56 1.62 -13.98 -4.88
CA CYS A 56 1.27 -15.40 -5.00
C CYS A 56 -0.20 -15.61 -5.40
N GLN A 57 -1.11 -14.76 -4.94
CA GLN A 57 -2.53 -14.82 -5.31
C GLN A 57 -2.92 -13.85 -6.43
N GLY A 58 -2.04 -12.90 -6.78
CA GLY A 58 -2.29 -11.95 -7.86
C GLY A 58 -3.30 -10.85 -7.51
N PHE A 59 -3.49 -10.57 -6.22
CA PHE A 59 -4.35 -9.48 -5.78
C PHE A 59 -3.70 -8.13 -6.08
N SER A 60 -4.53 -7.14 -6.38
CA SER A 60 -4.09 -5.75 -6.57
C SER A 60 -3.41 -5.22 -5.30
N SER A 61 -2.30 -4.49 -5.46
CA SER A 61 -1.71 -3.68 -4.39
C SER A 61 -2.26 -2.25 -4.37
N THR A 62 -3.13 -1.92 -5.32
CA THR A 62 -3.93 -0.71 -5.37
C THR A 62 -5.23 -0.97 -4.65
N MET A 63 -5.41 -0.26 -3.54
CA MET A 63 -6.49 -0.44 -2.58
C MET A 63 -7.47 0.70 -2.72
N TYR A 64 -8.76 0.45 -2.49
CA TYR A 64 -9.77 1.51 -2.39
C TYR A 64 -10.36 1.52 -0.99
N TYR A 65 -10.02 2.54 -0.19
CA TYR A 65 -10.69 2.79 1.08
C TYR A 65 -12.08 3.35 0.80
N ASP A 66 -13.12 2.57 1.09
CA ASP A 66 -14.52 2.92 0.79
C ASP A 66 -15.31 3.35 2.03
N ARG A 67 -14.63 3.53 3.18
CA ARG A 67 -15.22 3.87 4.48
C ARG A 67 -16.34 2.90 4.88
N PRO A 68 -16.07 1.58 4.93
CA PRO A 68 -17.10 0.60 5.19
C PRO A 68 -17.69 0.78 6.58
N ASP A 69 -19.00 0.60 6.68
CA ASP A 69 -19.70 0.54 7.96
C ASP A 69 -19.41 -0.77 8.72
N GLY A 70 -19.97 -0.91 9.91
CA GLY A 70 -19.75 -2.10 10.75
C GLY A 70 -20.28 -3.40 10.12
N ALA A 71 -21.39 -3.34 9.40
CA ALA A 71 -21.98 -4.51 8.74
C ALA A 71 -21.08 -5.00 7.59
N THR A 72 -20.63 -4.08 6.74
CA THR A 72 -19.73 -4.34 5.62
C THR A 72 -18.39 -4.90 6.11
N LYS A 73 -17.80 -4.31 7.17
CA LYS A 73 -16.57 -4.85 7.78
C LYS A 73 -16.77 -6.26 8.29
N LYS A 74 -17.88 -6.55 8.97
CA LYS A 74 -18.19 -7.89 9.48
C LYS A 74 -18.33 -8.91 8.34
N GLU A 75 -18.99 -8.53 7.25
CA GLU A 75 -19.09 -9.37 6.05
C GLU A 75 -17.71 -9.66 5.45
N ARG A 76 -16.83 -8.65 5.35
CA ARG A 76 -15.45 -8.80 4.85
C ARG A 76 -14.60 -9.71 5.74
N VAL A 77 -14.69 -9.56 7.06
CA VAL A 77 -14.06 -10.46 8.04
C VAL A 77 -14.51 -11.91 7.83
N LYS A 78 -15.83 -12.11 7.66
CA LYS A 78 -16.40 -13.42 7.35
C LYS A 78 -15.90 -13.97 6.02
N LYS A 79 -15.89 -13.15 4.96
CA LYS A 79 -15.41 -13.51 3.62
C LYS A 79 -13.95 -13.97 3.65
N ALA A 80 -13.13 -13.33 4.47
CA ALA A 80 -11.74 -13.69 4.67
C ALA A 80 -11.51 -14.95 5.53
N GLY A 81 -12.51 -15.41 6.28
CA GLY A 81 -12.35 -16.54 7.21
C GLY A 81 -11.76 -16.14 8.57
N CYS A 82 -11.80 -14.85 8.94
CA CYS A 82 -11.36 -14.35 10.24
C CYS A 82 -12.52 -14.17 11.25
N GLU A 83 -13.69 -14.77 10.99
CA GLU A 83 -14.82 -14.72 11.93
C GLU A 83 -14.66 -15.71 13.09
N ASN A 84 -15.47 -15.55 14.13
CA ASN A 84 -15.50 -16.48 15.25
C ASN A 84 -16.28 -17.76 14.88
N PRO A 85 -15.75 -18.97 15.14
CA PRO A 85 -14.48 -19.25 15.82
C PRO A 85 -13.26 -18.97 14.93
N ASN A 86 -12.33 -18.15 15.42
CA ASN A 86 -11.13 -17.77 14.70
C ASN A 86 -10.07 -18.90 14.80
N ARG A 87 -9.46 -19.27 13.67
CA ARG A 87 -8.41 -20.30 13.65
C ARG A 87 -7.18 -19.89 14.47
N CYS A 88 -6.91 -18.59 14.57
CA CYS A 88 -5.76 -18.06 15.29
C CYS A 88 -5.90 -18.18 16.82
N ASP A 89 -7.09 -18.52 17.31
CA ASP A 89 -7.34 -18.83 18.72
C ASP A 89 -7.12 -20.32 19.05
N LYS A 90 -6.76 -21.15 18.05
CA LYS A 90 -6.57 -22.60 18.19
C LYS A 90 -5.11 -23.00 17.97
N ALA A 91 -4.71 -24.13 18.53
CA ALA A 91 -3.40 -24.72 18.27
C ALA A 91 -3.15 -24.89 16.75
N PRO A 92 -1.93 -24.64 16.24
CA PRO A 92 -0.69 -24.41 16.99
C PRO A 92 -0.50 -22.95 17.46
N TYR A 93 -1.46 -22.06 17.23
CA TYR A 93 -1.38 -20.66 17.60
C TYR A 93 -1.66 -20.44 19.09
N THR A 94 -1.08 -19.37 19.61
CA THR A 94 -1.19 -18.92 21.00
C THR A 94 -2.11 -17.72 21.11
N ALA A 95 -2.55 -17.39 22.33
CA ALA A 95 -3.44 -16.26 22.59
C ALA A 95 -2.82 -14.89 22.25
N ASP A 96 -1.56 -14.81 21.84
CA ASP A 96 -0.88 -13.61 21.34
C ASP A 96 -0.99 -13.44 19.81
N GLN A 97 -1.67 -14.36 19.11
CA GLN A 97 -1.91 -14.29 17.67
C GLN A 97 -3.30 -13.71 17.36
N GLU A 98 -3.43 -13.14 16.17
CA GLU A 98 -4.67 -12.60 15.62
C GLU A 98 -4.73 -12.83 14.11
N CYS A 99 -5.93 -12.83 13.55
CA CYS A 99 -6.15 -13.03 12.12
C CYS A 99 -5.96 -11.71 11.37
N ASP A 100 -4.86 -11.58 10.64
CA ASP A 100 -4.64 -10.50 9.67
C ASP A 100 -5.25 -10.89 8.31
N THR A 101 -5.80 -9.92 7.58
CA THR A 101 -6.52 -10.15 6.32
C THR A 101 -5.95 -9.29 5.20
N PHE A 102 -5.77 -9.89 4.03
CA PHE A 102 -5.44 -9.19 2.80
C PHE A 102 -6.35 -9.61 1.63
N PRO A 103 -6.95 -8.65 0.86
CA PRO A 103 -6.93 -7.20 1.06
C PRO A 103 -7.54 -6.77 2.40
N PHE A 104 -7.27 -5.54 2.87
CA PHE A 104 -7.71 -5.10 4.18
C PHE A 104 -9.25 -5.06 4.29
N VAL A 105 -9.79 -5.48 5.43
CA VAL A 105 -11.25 -5.41 5.71
C VAL A 105 -11.80 -3.97 5.68
N SER A 106 -10.91 -2.97 5.75
CA SER A 106 -11.21 -1.55 5.64
C SER A 106 -11.34 -1.04 4.20
N THR A 107 -11.03 -1.86 3.20
CA THR A 107 -11.01 -1.49 1.76
C THR A 107 -12.00 -2.34 0.97
N ASP A 108 -12.38 -1.89 -0.23
CA ASP A 108 -13.23 -2.64 -1.15
C ASP A 108 -12.56 -3.98 -1.54
N MET A 109 -13.33 -5.05 -1.50
CA MET A 109 -12.90 -6.44 -1.73
C MET A 109 -13.85 -7.16 -2.72
N LYS A 110 -14.64 -6.42 -3.50
CA LYS A 110 -15.63 -7.01 -4.41
C LYS A 110 -14.98 -7.90 -5.47
N ASP A 111 -13.79 -7.54 -5.94
CA ASP A 111 -13.05 -8.24 -7.01
C ASP A 111 -12.16 -9.39 -6.49
N VAL A 112 -12.19 -9.66 -5.17
CA VAL A 112 -11.42 -10.74 -4.54
C VAL A 112 -12.39 -11.78 -3.98
N ASP A 113 -12.53 -12.92 -4.65
CA ASP A 113 -13.44 -14.00 -4.22
C ASP A 113 -13.01 -14.61 -2.88
N LYS A 114 -11.72 -14.94 -2.76
CA LYS A 114 -11.14 -15.62 -1.58
C LYS A 114 -9.98 -14.83 -0.99
N PRO A 115 -10.26 -13.82 -0.15
CA PRO A 115 -9.22 -13.06 0.54
C PRO A 115 -8.34 -14.00 1.37
N VAL A 116 -7.06 -13.66 1.48
CA VAL A 116 -6.12 -14.43 2.29
C VAL A 116 -6.08 -13.88 3.71
N ASN A 117 -5.87 -14.78 4.66
CA ASN A 117 -5.60 -14.45 6.04
C ASN A 117 -4.38 -15.19 6.58
N ARG A 118 -3.69 -14.57 7.53
CA ARG A 118 -2.53 -15.13 8.25
C ARG A 118 -2.71 -14.91 9.74
N CYS A 119 -2.36 -15.90 10.56
CA CYS A 119 -2.24 -15.66 12.00
C CYS A 119 -0.91 -14.96 12.27
N VAL A 120 -0.99 -13.76 12.81
CA VAL A 120 0.16 -12.89 13.09
C VAL A 120 0.15 -12.45 14.55
N ARG A 121 1.30 -12.04 15.10
CA ARG A 121 1.35 -11.48 16.46
C ARG A 121 0.44 -10.25 16.57
N LYS A 122 -0.35 -10.17 17.65
CA LYS A 122 -1.27 -9.07 17.96
C LYS A 122 -0.61 -7.69 17.86
N GLU A 123 0.63 -7.56 18.32
CA GLU A 123 1.33 -6.27 18.24
C GLU A 123 1.65 -5.83 16.80
N GLN A 124 1.97 -6.77 15.91
CA GLN A 124 2.17 -6.48 14.48
C GLN A 124 0.84 -6.06 13.83
N ASN A 125 -0.24 -6.80 14.11
CA ASN A 125 -1.57 -6.49 13.58
C ASN A 125 -2.06 -5.11 14.07
N LYS A 126 -1.81 -4.81 15.36
CA LYS A 126 -2.11 -3.51 15.96
C LYS A 126 -1.25 -2.39 15.34
N ALA A 127 0.01 -2.65 14.99
CA ALA A 127 0.85 -1.69 14.28
C ALA A 127 0.27 -1.36 12.89
N GLN A 128 -0.09 -2.38 12.11
CA GLN A 128 -0.76 -2.21 10.81
C GLN A 128 -2.07 -1.40 10.97
N HIS A 129 -2.90 -1.75 11.95
CA HIS A 129 -4.15 -1.04 12.22
C HIS A 129 -3.91 0.44 12.54
N ARG A 130 -2.90 0.76 13.37
CA ARG A 130 -2.53 2.16 13.69
C ARG A 130 -2.09 2.92 12.43
N VAL A 131 -1.27 2.31 11.58
CA VAL A 131 -0.81 2.92 10.32
C VAL A 131 -2.01 3.21 9.42
N LEU A 132 -2.90 2.22 9.22
CA LEU A 132 -4.08 2.39 8.38
C LEU A 132 -5.06 3.42 8.94
N ASP A 133 -5.35 3.38 10.25
CA ASP A 133 -6.28 4.33 10.87
C ASP A 133 -5.78 5.77 10.75
N GLU A 134 -4.50 6.01 11.02
CA GLU A 134 -3.90 7.34 10.87
C GLU A 134 -3.84 7.78 9.40
N PHE A 135 -3.53 6.88 8.47
CA PHE A 135 -3.54 7.18 7.03
C PHE A 135 -4.95 7.51 6.51
N TYR A 136 -5.97 6.78 6.96
CA TYR A 136 -7.35 7.01 6.56
C TYR A 136 -7.92 8.28 7.17
N ASN A 137 -7.67 8.52 8.45
CA ASN A 137 -8.29 9.61 9.16
C ASN A 137 -7.54 10.92 8.98
N SER A 138 -6.20 10.88 9.07
CA SER A 138 -5.25 12.00 8.95
C SER A 138 -5.86 13.34 9.37
N LYS A 139 -6.21 13.43 10.66
CA LYS A 139 -6.91 14.57 11.26
C LYS A 139 -5.92 15.55 11.90
N GLU A 140 -6.43 16.71 12.32
CA GLU A 140 -5.70 17.70 13.13
C GLU A 140 -4.39 18.16 12.46
N ILE A 141 -3.26 18.05 13.18
CA ILE A 141 -1.93 18.46 12.72
C ILE A 141 -1.39 17.62 11.56
N TYR A 142 -2.05 16.50 11.24
CA TYR A 142 -1.75 15.66 10.08
C TYR A 142 -2.77 15.82 8.95
N SER A 143 -3.67 16.80 9.06
CA SER A 143 -4.61 17.17 8.00
C SER A 143 -3.84 17.46 6.70
N GLY A 144 -4.19 16.76 5.63
CA GLY A 144 -3.51 16.84 4.34
C GLY A 144 -2.41 15.80 4.10
N THR A 145 -2.06 15.01 5.11
CA THR A 145 -1.38 13.72 4.89
C THR A 145 -2.45 12.63 4.69
N GLY A 146 -2.17 11.54 3.97
CA GLY A 146 -3.14 10.45 3.78
C GLY A 146 -4.46 10.81 3.09
N LEU A 147 -5.58 10.22 3.53
CA LEU A 147 -6.88 10.29 2.86
C LEU A 147 -7.89 11.29 3.46
N GLY A 148 -7.61 11.81 4.66
CA GLY A 148 -8.43 12.84 5.30
C GLY A 148 -9.91 12.44 5.47
N SER A 149 -10.16 11.18 5.85
CA SER A 149 -11.49 10.61 6.08
C SER A 149 -12.41 10.57 4.85
N LYS A 150 -11.86 10.56 3.64
CA LYS A 150 -12.65 10.45 2.39
C LYS A 150 -12.36 9.14 1.67
N PRO A 151 -13.36 8.54 0.98
CA PRO A 151 -13.09 7.39 0.13
C PRO A 151 -12.04 7.73 -0.93
N ASN A 152 -11.06 6.85 -1.12
CA ASN A 152 -10.05 7.02 -2.16
C ASN A 152 -9.22 5.77 -2.43
N SER A 153 -8.56 5.79 -3.58
CA SER A 153 -7.56 4.79 -3.95
C SER A 153 -6.19 5.18 -3.42
N PHE A 154 -5.38 4.19 -3.04
CA PHE A 154 -3.97 4.33 -2.68
C PHE A 154 -3.22 3.07 -3.08
N ARG A 155 -1.91 3.17 -3.32
CA ARG A 155 -1.05 2.01 -3.60
C ARG A 155 -0.28 1.60 -2.37
N LEU A 156 0.06 0.33 -2.28
CA LEU A 156 0.97 -0.19 -1.27
C LEU A 156 2.40 -0.16 -1.76
N ALA A 157 3.32 0.10 -0.83
CA ALA A 157 4.74 -0.15 -1.01
C ALA A 157 5.30 -0.88 0.20
N PHE A 158 6.42 -1.56 0.00
CA PHE A 158 7.13 -2.30 1.03
C PHE A 158 8.59 -1.83 1.10
N ALA A 159 9.06 -1.54 2.29
CA ALA A 159 10.45 -1.25 2.60
C ALA A 159 10.93 -2.14 3.76
N ASN A 160 12.24 -2.28 3.91
CA ASN A 160 12.87 -3.14 4.94
C ASN A 160 12.24 -4.54 4.96
N TYR A 161 12.18 -5.22 3.81
CA TYR A 161 11.51 -6.52 3.65
C TYR A 161 12.47 -7.70 3.45
N GLY A 162 13.76 -7.54 3.78
CA GLY A 162 14.81 -8.51 3.46
C GLY A 162 14.59 -9.91 4.05
N LEU A 163 13.93 -10.00 5.20
CA LEU A 163 13.55 -11.23 5.89
C LEU A 163 12.05 -11.55 5.76
N THR A 164 11.29 -10.73 5.04
CA THR A 164 9.85 -10.91 4.89
C THR A 164 9.55 -11.92 3.80
N LYS A 165 8.73 -12.93 4.13
CA LYS A 165 8.37 -13.98 3.17
C LYS A 165 7.56 -13.38 2.02
N TYR A 166 7.72 -13.97 0.84
CA TYR A 166 6.98 -13.65 -0.39
C TYR A 166 7.17 -12.23 -0.96
N CYS A 167 7.78 -11.30 -0.21
CA CYS A 167 8.09 -9.94 -0.69
C CYS A 167 9.32 -9.88 -1.62
N THR A 168 9.96 -11.01 -1.91
CA THR A 168 11.04 -11.11 -2.87
C THR A 168 10.52 -11.63 -4.21
N PHE A 169 10.82 -10.92 -5.28
CA PHE A 169 10.54 -11.38 -6.65
C PHE A 169 11.18 -12.74 -6.94
N GLY A 170 10.44 -13.63 -7.60
CA GLY A 170 10.88 -15.02 -7.84
C GLY A 170 10.92 -15.88 -6.58
N GLY A 171 10.47 -15.36 -5.44
CA GLY A 171 10.29 -16.12 -4.21
C GLY A 171 9.37 -17.31 -4.43
N ASN A 172 9.66 -18.41 -3.74
CA ASN A 172 8.80 -19.57 -3.78
C ASN A 172 7.46 -19.23 -3.09
N CYS A 173 6.36 -19.26 -3.84
CA CYS A 173 5.00 -19.13 -3.32
C CYS A 173 4.49 -20.39 -2.60
N THR A 174 5.39 -21.26 -2.13
CA THR A 174 5.01 -22.39 -1.27
C THR A 174 4.55 -21.82 0.05
N ASN A 175 3.25 -21.95 0.32
CA ASN A 175 2.60 -21.61 1.57
C ASN A 175 3.33 -22.29 2.74
N ASP A 176 3.67 -21.52 3.77
CA ASP A 176 4.40 -22.00 4.95
C ASP A 176 3.51 -22.74 5.96
N GLY A 177 2.24 -22.94 5.63
CA GLY A 177 1.22 -23.53 6.47
C GLY A 177 0.40 -22.50 7.25
N ASN A 178 0.62 -21.19 7.04
CA ASN A 178 -0.09 -20.13 7.76
C ASN A 178 -0.93 -19.21 6.86
N GLU A 179 -0.84 -19.28 5.53
CA GLU A 179 -1.77 -18.55 4.66
C GLU A 179 -3.05 -19.36 4.42
N TYR A 180 -4.20 -18.78 4.74
CA TYR A 180 -5.52 -19.41 4.63
C TYR A 180 -6.47 -18.54 3.85
N THR A 181 -7.56 -19.14 3.39
CA THR A 181 -8.79 -18.46 3.00
C THR A 181 -9.91 -18.97 3.91
N ARG A 182 -11.16 -18.50 3.70
CA ARG A 182 -12.32 -19.08 4.38
C ARG A 182 -12.48 -20.58 4.16
N ASP A 183 -11.99 -21.08 3.02
CA ASP A 183 -12.20 -22.49 2.62
C ASP A 183 -11.09 -23.43 3.15
N GLY A 184 -10.08 -22.91 3.84
CA GLY A 184 -8.95 -23.69 4.35
C GLY A 184 -7.60 -23.11 3.93
N LEU A 185 -6.57 -23.97 3.87
CA LEU A 185 -5.22 -23.55 3.49
C LEU A 185 -5.26 -22.90 2.09
N ALA A 186 -4.62 -21.74 1.94
CA ALA A 186 -4.62 -21.02 0.68
C ALA A 186 -3.82 -21.79 -0.37
N GLU A 187 -4.51 -22.31 -1.37
CA GLU A 187 -3.90 -22.93 -2.53
C GLU A 187 -3.44 -21.86 -3.53
N LEU A 188 -2.41 -22.17 -4.31
CA LEU A 188 -2.01 -21.28 -5.40
C LEU A 188 -3.05 -21.33 -6.52
N PRO A 189 -3.40 -20.18 -7.12
CA PRO A 189 -4.27 -20.18 -8.28
C PRO A 189 -3.68 -21.05 -9.40
N LYS A 190 -4.53 -21.75 -10.14
CA LYS A 190 -4.07 -22.56 -11.28
C LYS A 190 -3.40 -21.60 -12.28
N LYS A 191 -2.30 -22.03 -12.92
CA LYS A 191 -1.51 -21.18 -13.84
C LYS A 191 -2.33 -20.44 -14.91
N ARG A 192 -3.51 -20.96 -15.29
CA ARG A 192 -4.45 -20.38 -16.26
C ARG A 192 -5.36 -19.27 -15.71
N ASP A 193 -5.55 -19.24 -14.38
CA ASP A 193 -6.43 -18.31 -13.67
C ASP A 193 -5.64 -17.10 -13.15
N LEU A 194 -4.31 -17.23 -13.08
CA LEU A 194 -3.42 -16.09 -13.02
C LEU A 194 -3.51 -15.42 -14.39
N HIS A 195 -4.26 -14.31 -14.48
CA HIS A 195 -3.97 -13.34 -15.51
C HIS A 195 -2.45 -13.15 -15.55
N ASP A 196 -1.89 -13.12 -16.75
CA ASP A 196 -0.46 -12.99 -17.08
C ASP A 196 0.16 -11.67 -16.55
N ASN A 197 -0.35 -11.12 -15.45
CA ASN A 197 0.15 -9.97 -14.70
C ASN A 197 1.39 -10.32 -13.85
N ARG A 198 1.95 -11.53 -13.99
CA ARG A 198 3.34 -11.79 -13.60
C ARG A 198 4.34 -11.15 -14.58
N VAL A 199 3.93 -10.15 -15.37
CA VAL A 199 4.82 -9.31 -16.16
C VAL A 199 5.78 -8.59 -15.21
N ASN A 200 6.90 -9.24 -14.90
CA ASN A 200 8.27 -8.79 -15.20
C ASN A 200 8.54 -7.27 -15.24
N VAL A 201 7.97 -6.48 -14.34
CA VAL A 201 8.45 -5.11 -14.16
C VAL A 201 8.92 -4.99 -12.71
N HIS A 202 10.23 -5.08 -12.58
CA HIS A 202 10.98 -4.59 -11.44
C HIS A 202 10.50 -3.19 -11.15
N GLN A 203 9.81 -3.04 -10.04
CA GLN A 203 9.30 -1.76 -9.61
C GLN A 203 9.91 -1.47 -8.23
N TYR A 204 11.23 -1.66 -8.20
CA TYR A 204 12.10 -1.08 -7.20
C TYR A 204 12.20 0.41 -7.50
N TYR A 205 11.84 1.22 -6.52
CA TYR A 205 11.96 2.66 -6.60
C TYR A 205 12.83 3.16 -5.47
N VAL A 206 13.40 4.33 -5.69
CA VAL A 206 14.12 5.06 -4.67
C VAL A 206 13.40 6.38 -4.47
N THR A 207 13.25 6.79 -3.22
CA THR A 207 12.66 8.10 -2.90
C THR A 207 13.72 9.22 -2.90
N ASP A 208 13.31 10.48 -2.76
CA ASP A 208 14.26 11.59 -2.70
C ASP A 208 15.21 11.49 -1.50
N SER A 209 14.74 10.94 -0.37
CA SER A 209 15.60 10.65 0.80
C SER A 209 16.52 9.45 0.63
N GLY A 210 16.38 8.68 -0.46
CA GLY A 210 17.20 7.50 -0.75
C GLY A 210 16.62 6.17 -0.23
N MET A 211 15.37 6.16 0.26
CA MET A 211 14.72 4.93 0.70
C MET A 211 14.40 4.03 -0.49
N GLN A 212 14.73 2.74 -0.38
CA GLN A 212 14.37 1.74 -1.39
C GLN A 212 13.00 1.16 -1.09
N LEU A 213 12.13 1.16 -2.10
CA LEU A 213 10.75 0.70 -2.03
C LEU A 213 10.51 -0.38 -3.07
N LEU A 214 9.73 -1.38 -2.71
CA LEU A 214 9.06 -2.27 -3.63
C LEU A 214 7.60 -1.79 -3.80
N VAL A 215 7.21 -1.40 -5.01
CA VAL A 215 5.84 -0.92 -5.30
C VAL A 215 5.21 -1.87 -6.32
N PRO A 216 4.33 -2.81 -5.93
CA PRO A 216 3.93 -3.91 -6.81
C PRO A 216 3.18 -3.49 -8.08
N ASP A 217 2.26 -2.52 -7.98
CA ASP A 217 1.55 -1.95 -9.15
C ASP A 217 2.27 -0.73 -9.75
N GLY A 218 3.47 -0.45 -9.26
CA GLY A 218 4.35 0.56 -9.84
C GLY A 218 4.15 1.96 -9.32
N ALA A 219 5.11 2.79 -9.70
CA ALA A 219 5.19 4.19 -9.35
C ALA A 219 5.76 5.04 -10.50
N GLU A 220 5.39 6.32 -10.48
CA GLU A 220 5.88 7.36 -11.37
C GLU A 220 6.70 8.38 -10.58
N VAL A 221 7.63 9.04 -11.26
CA VAL A 221 8.46 10.09 -10.66
C VAL A 221 7.57 11.20 -10.08
N GLY A 222 7.84 11.57 -8.84
CA GLY A 222 7.08 12.57 -8.11
C GLY A 222 5.77 12.06 -7.53
N ASP A 223 5.49 10.75 -7.59
CA ASP A 223 4.45 10.13 -6.75
C ASP A 223 4.77 10.35 -5.27
N VAL A 224 3.76 10.68 -4.48
CA VAL A 224 3.90 10.93 -3.04
C VAL A 224 3.93 9.62 -2.29
N VAL A 225 4.95 9.43 -1.44
CA VAL A 225 5.11 8.27 -0.55
C VAL A 225 4.87 8.70 0.89
N PHE A 226 3.99 8.00 1.58
CA PHE A 226 3.71 8.15 3.00
C PHE A 226 4.38 7.01 3.77
N THR A 227 5.42 7.30 4.53
CA THR A 227 6.11 6.31 5.36
C THR A 227 5.81 6.55 6.85
N PRO A 228 5.26 5.56 7.58
CA PRO A 228 4.94 5.73 8.98
C PRO A 228 6.21 5.84 9.84
N LYS A 229 6.20 6.80 10.76
CA LYS A 229 7.11 6.96 11.88
C LYS A 229 6.32 6.79 13.16
N ILE A 230 6.61 5.71 13.89
CA ILE A 230 5.92 5.39 15.13
C ILE A 230 6.56 6.21 16.26
N ASP A 231 5.80 7.14 16.84
CA ASP A 231 6.26 7.91 18.00
C ASP A 231 6.13 7.04 19.26
N HIS A 232 7.27 6.58 19.80
CA HIS A 232 7.35 5.67 20.94
C HIS A 232 6.72 6.23 22.23
N GLY A 233 6.46 7.54 22.32
CA GLY A 233 5.93 8.20 23.51
C GLY A 233 4.48 8.69 23.43
N LYS A 234 3.87 8.75 22.23
CA LYS A 234 2.56 9.42 22.05
C LYS A 234 1.45 8.54 21.47
N SER A 235 1.72 7.27 21.18
CA SER A 235 0.76 6.34 20.54
C SER A 235 0.19 6.80 19.19
N LYS A 236 0.74 7.89 18.61
CA LYS A 236 0.34 8.45 17.32
C LYS A 236 1.36 8.06 16.26
N VAL A 237 0.89 7.70 15.07
CA VAL A 237 1.75 7.51 13.90
C VAL A 237 1.87 8.85 13.17
N LYS A 238 3.10 9.26 12.86
CA LYS A 238 3.37 10.38 11.95
C LYS A 238 3.72 9.82 10.59
N PHE A 239 3.38 10.52 9.52
CA PHE A 239 3.90 10.17 8.20
C PHE A 239 5.04 11.10 7.82
N GLU A 240 6.18 10.51 7.49
CA GLU A 240 7.15 11.17 6.65
C GLU A 240 6.63 11.13 5.21
N VAL A 241 6.59 12.31 4.59
CA VAL A 241 6.16 12.46 3.20
C VAL A 241 7.40 12.62 2.35
N ASP A 242 7.54 11.73 1.38
CA ASP A 242 8.64 11.71 0.42
C ASP A 242 8.07 11.57 -1.00
N HIS A 243 8.93 11.57 -2.01
CA HIS A 243 8.52 11.40 -3.41
C HIS A 243 9.40 10.37 -4.11
N ILE A 244 8.80 9.67 -5.07
CA ILE A 244 9.55 8.78 -5.96
C ILE A 244 10.51 9.61 -6.82
N LYS A 245 11.79 9.27 -6.73
CA LYS A 245 12.87 9.96 -7.41
C LYS A 245 12.98 9.51 -8.87
N ALA A 246 13.41 10.41 -9.75
CA ALA A 246 13.82 10.04 -11.10
C ALA A 246 15.01 9.07 -11.07
N PRO A 247 15.07 8.06 -11.96
CA PRO A 247 16.27 7.26 -12.12
C PRO A 247 17.45 8.20 -12.43
N SER A 248 18.53 8.13 -11.65
CA SER A 248 19.73 8.90 -11.97
C SER A 248 20.21 8.43 -13.34
N LYS A 249 20.33 9.35 -14.31
CA LYS A 249 21.09 9.07 -15.53
C LYS A 249 22.51 8.71 -15.08
N GLY A 250 22.86 7.42 -15.15
CA GLY A 250 24.23 6.98 -14.93
C GLY A 250 25.17 7.72 -15.88
N PRO A 251 26.47 7.87 -15.54
CA PRO A 251 27.42 8.43 -16.47
C PRO A 251 27.41 7.59 -17.75
N ARG A 252 27.26 8.27 -18.89
CA ARG A 252 27.42 7.67 -20.23
C ARG A 252 28.88 7.34 -20.48
#